data_AF-A0A8J4RLS2-F1
#
_entry.id   AF-A0A8J4RLS2-F1
#
_cell.length_a   1.000
_cell.length_b   1.000
_cell.length_c   1.000
_cell.angle_alpha   90.00
_cell.angle_beta   90.00
_cell.angle_gamma   90.00
#
_symmetry.space_group_name_H-M   'P 1'
#
loop_
_entity.id
_entity.type
_entity.pdbx_description
1 polymer ?
#
loop_
_entity_poly.entity_id
_entity_poly.type
_entity_poly.pdbx_seq_one_letter_code
_entity_poly.pdbx_strand_id
1 'polypeptide(L)'
;MPATKKTPEHNRVGNVFNNLLKQIGNPVDFELPDWFNKWKPMPYTFIRRNIYLTKRIKRRLEDDGIFCSCSPSPGSSGVCGRDCHCGMLLSSCSSGCKCGSSCLNKPFQHRPVKKMKLVKV
;
A
#
# COMPACT_ATOMS: atom_id res chain seq x y z
N MET A 1 -31.18 11.78 -48.36
CA MET A 1 -30.88 11.97 -46.92
C MET A 1 -30.10 13.27 -46.76
N PRO A 2 -30.49 14.19 -45.86
CA PRO A 2 -29.88 15.52 -45.80
C PRO A 2 -28.55 15.49 -45.06
N ALA A 3 -27.56 16.19 -45.61
CA ALA A 3 -26.24 16.34 -45.00
C ALA A 3 -26.33 17.17 -43.72
N THR A 4 -25.91 16.59 -42.60
CA THR A 4 -25.80 17.26 -41.31
C THR A 4 -24.66 18.27 -41.35
N LYS A 5 -25.03 19.57 -41.39
CA LYS A 5 -24.10 20.68 -41.19
C LYS A 5 -23.49 20.57 -39.78
N LYS A 6 -22.20 20.26 -39.70
CA LYS A 6 -21.44 20.29 -38.43
C LYS A 6 -21.36 21.74 -37.96
N THR A 7 -21.96 22.02 -36.80
CA THR A 7 -21.98 23.33 -36.14
C THR A 7 -20.58 23.73 -35.64
N PRO A 8 -20.29 25.04 -35.54
CA PRO A 8 -18.95 25.60 -35.22
C PRO A 8 -18.66 25.65 -33.71
N GLU A 9 -19.24 24.75 -32.92
CA GLU A 9 -19.09 24.73 -31.45
C GLU A 9 -17.65 24.40 -31.00
N HIS A 10 -16.88 23.71 -31.85
CA HIS A 10 -15.50 23.30 -31.54
C HIS A 10 -14.52 24.48 -31.40
N ASN A 11 -14.85 25.65 -31.96
CA ASN A 11 -14.02 26.86 -31.89
C ASN A 11 -14.31 27.72 -30.65
N ARG A 12 -15.47 27.54 -30.00
CA ARG A 12 -15.88 28.35 -28.85
C ARG A 12 -15.09 27.97 -27.61
N VAL A 13 -14.98 26.67 -27.33
CA VAL A 13 -14.25 26.14 -26.18
C VAL A 13 -12.76 26.46 -26.29
N GLY A 14 -12.16 26.28 -27.47
CA GLY A 14 -10.75 26.63 -27.71
C GLY A 14 -10.45 28.11 -27.44
N ASN A 15 -11.35 29.01 -27.85
CA ASN A 15 -11.20 30.44 -27.58
C ASN A 15 -11.30 30.79 -26.09
N VAL A 16 -12.18 30.12 -25.32
CA VAL A 16 -12.26 30.33 -23.86
C VAL A 16 -10.97 29.87 -23.17
N PHE A 17 -10.45 28.70 -23.52
CA PHE A 17 -9.18 28.22 -22.97
C PHE A 17 -8.00 29.13 -23.33
N ASN A 18 -7.93 29.61 -24.58
CA ASN A 18 -6.88 30.54 -25.00
C ASN A 18 -6.97 31.89 -24.25
N ASN A 19 -8.17 32.38 -23.97
CA ASN A 19 -8.35 33.59 -23.17
C ASN A 19 -7.96 33.36 -21.70
N LEU A 20 -8.31 32.20 -21.12
CA LEU A 20 -7.90 31.83 -19.76
C LEU A 20 -6.37 31.69 -19.65
N LEU A 21 -5.73 31.05 -20.63
CA LEU A 21 -4.27 30.91 -20.68
C LEU A 21 -3.53 32.24 -20.87
N LYS A 22 -4.18 33.26 -21.46
CA LYS A 22 -3.63 34.62 -21.53
C LYS A 22 -3.80 35.41 -20.23
N GLN A 23 -4.81 35.06 -19.42
CA GLN A 23 -5.09 35.70 -18.13
C GLN A 23 -4.29 35.08 -16.98
N ILE A 24 -4.07 33.77 -17.03
CA ILE A 24 -3.07 33.09 -16.23
C ILE A 24 -1.73 33.61 -16.75
N GLY A 25 -1.00 34.37 -15.93
CA GLY A 25 0.27 34.99 -16.33
C GLY A 25 1.34 33.97 -16.73
N ASN A 26 2.61 34.38 -16.67
CA ASN A 26 3.71 33.45 -16.95
C ASN A 26 3.60 32.20 -16.06
N PRO A 27 3.87 31.00 -16.59
CA PRO A 27 3.93 29.80 -15.76
C PRO A 27 4.94 30.05 -14.64
N VAL A 28 4.45 30.07 -13.41
CA VAL A 28 5.27 30.15 -12.21
C VAL A 28 5.45 28.74 -11.71
N ASP A 29 6.69 28.33 -11.48
CA ASP A 29 6.95 27.07 -10.79
C ASP A 29 6.27 27.10 -9.42
N PHE A 30 5.58 26.02 -9.07
CA PHE A 30 4.94 25.92 -7.77
C PHE A 30 6.03 25.85 -6.69
N GLU A 31 6.20 26.94 -5.95
CA GLU A 31 7.08 27.00 -4.79
C GLU A 31 6.30 26.71 -3.51
N LEU A 32 6.80 25.76 -2.73
CA LEU A 32 6.25 25.44 -1.42
C LEU A 32 6.60 26.59 -0.46
N PRO A 33 5.64 27.14 0.30
CA PRO A 33 5.93 28.18 1.27
C PRO A 33 7.01 27.77 2.29
N ASP A 34 7.88 28.71 2.68
CA ASP A 34 9.04 28.45 3.58
C ASP A 34 8.69 27.77 4.91
N TRP A 35 7.48 27.96 5.41
CA TRP A 35 7.03 27.33 6.65
C TRP A 35 6.89 25.81 6.54
N PHE A 36 6.68 25.29 5.32
CA PHE A 36 6.61 23.87 5.04
C PHE A 36 8.01 23.22 5.05
N ASN A 37 9.02 23.92 4.56
CA ASN A 37 10.43 23.47 4.57
C ASN A 37 11.04 23.41 5.98
N LYS A 38 10.43 24.12 6.95
CA LYS A 38 10.85 24.15 8.36
C LYS A 38 10.21 23.03 9.19
N TRP A 39 9.33 22.21 8.61
CA TRP A 39 8.60 21.19 9.35
C TRP A 39 9.51 20.00 9.69
N LYS A 40 10.00 19.98 10.94
CA LYS A 40 10.76 18.84 11.46
C LYS A 40 9.79 17.69 11.77
N PRO A 41 10.11 16.44 11.40
CA PRO A 41 9.31 15.30 11.81
C PRO A 41 9.16 15.29 13.34
N MET A 42 7.94 15.05 13.82
CA MET A 42 7.71 14.86 15.25
C MET A 42 8.62 13.74 15.78
N PRO A 43 9.28 13.94 16.93
CA PRO A 43 10.16 12.92 17.49
C PRO A 43 9.36 11.66 17.81
N TYR A 44 9.82 10.51 17.34
CA TYR A 44 9.22 9.22 17.63
C TYR A 44 10.30 8.18 17.94
N THR A 45 9.94 7.18 18.77
CA THR A 45 10.81 6.03 19.03
C THR A 45 10.53 4.95 18.01
N PHE A 46 11.55 4.46 17.31
CA PHE A 46 11.40 3.35 16.39
C PHE A 46 11.09 2.06 17.15
N ILE A 47 9.92 1.48 16.90
CA ILE A 47 9.49 0.21 17.50
C ILE A 47 9.47 -0.91 16.47
N ARG A 48 9.89 -2.10 16.89
CA ARG A 48 9.73 -3.31 16.07
C ARG A 48 8.36 -3.94 16.31
N ARG A 49 7.94 -4.15 17.55
CA ARG A 49 6.67 -4.83 17.90
C ARG A 49 5.75 -3.88 18.64
N ASN A 50 4.45 -4.18 18.60
CA ASN A 50 3.44 -3.42 19.33
C ASN A 50 3.70 -3.48 20.84
N ILE A 51 3.59 -2.32 21.49
CA ILE A 51 3.65 -2.17 22.94
C ILE A 51 2.21 -2.13 23.45
N TYR A 52 1.84 -3.05 24.34
CA TYR A 52 0.50 -3.12 24.92
C TYR A 52 0.52 -2.44 26.29
N LEU A 53 -0.26 -1.37 26.46
CA LEU A 53 -0.24 -0.55 27.69
C LEU A 53 -1.16 -1.08 28.79
N THR A 54 -2.16 -1.88 28.43
CA THR A 54 -3.07 -2.55 29.37
C THR A 54 -2.76 -4.04 29.42
N LYS A 55 -3.11 -4.71 30.54
CA LYS A 55 -3.00 -6.17 30.64
C LYS A 55 -3.74 -6.77 29.44
N ARG A 56 -3.01 -7.46 28.57
CA ARG A 56 -3.61 -8.27 27.50
C ARG A 56 -4.56 -9.26 28.16
N ILE A 57 -5.86 -9.09 27.94
CA ILE A 57 -6.82 -10.18 28.11
C ILE A 57 -6.27 -11.31 27.23
N LYS A 58 -5.82 -12.40 27.84
CA LYS A 58 -5.41 -13.60 27.12
C LYS A 58 -6.65 -14.12 26.40
N ARG A 59 -6.94 -13.63 25.19
CA ARG A 59 -8.00 -14.16 24.31
C ARG A 59 -7.65 -15.54 23.73
N ARG A 60 -6.75 -16.28 24.39
CA ARG A 60 -6.19 -17.56 23.93
C ARG A 60 -6.17 -18.50 25.11
N LEU A 61 -7.36 -18.84 25.60
CA LEU A 61 -7.55 -20.21 26.06
C LEU A 61 -7.52 -21.02 24.76
N GLU A 62 -6.42 -21.74 24.53
CA GLU A 62 -6.17 -22.67 23.40
C GLU A 62 -7.02 -22.40 22.15
N ASP A 63 -6.64 -21.37 21.40
CA ASP A 63 -7.06 -21.29 20.01
C ASP A 63 -6.33 -22.44 19.30
N ASP A 64 -7.08 -23.49 18.94
CA ASP A 64 -6.58 -24.57 18.09
C ASP A 64 -5.95 -23.99 16.82
N GLY A 65 -6.28 -22.75 16.45
CA GLY A 65 -5.58 -22.01 15.42
C GLY A 65 -5.96 -22.50 14.03
N ILE A 66 -5.77 -21.63 13.05
CA ILE A 66 -6.07 -21.95 11.66
C ILE A 66 -4.83 -22.62 11.05
N PHE A 67 -4.99 -23.89 10.64
CA PHE A 67 -3.96 -24.64 9.93
C PHE A 67 -4.26 -24.79 8.44
N CYS A 68 -3.20 -24.81 7.63
CA CYS A 68 -3.30 -25.09 6.21
C CYS A 68 -2.81 -26.51 5.90
N SER A 69 -3.38 -27.10 4.85
CA SER A 69 -2.97 -28.41 4.34
C SER A 69 -1.88 -28.34 3.27
N CYS A 70 -1.33 -27.14 2.99
CA CYS A 70 -0.31 -26.89 1.97
C CYS A 70 0.89 -27.82 2.10
N SER A 71 1.39 -28.37 1.00
CA SER A 71 2.58 -29.23 1.00
C SER A 71 3.61 -28.70 0.00
N PRO A 72 4.91 -28.94 0.23
CA PRO A 72 5.93 -28.65 -0.77
C PRO A 72 5.69 -29.47 -2.03
N SER A 73 5.63 -28.80 -3.19
CA SER A 73 5.62 -29.49 -4.48
C SER A 73 7.02 -29.50 -5.09
N PRO A 74 7.41 -30.58 -5.80
CA PRO A 74 8.67 -30.62 -6.52
C PRO A 74 8.73 -29.48 -7.54
N GLY A 75 9.80 -28.67 -7.50
CA GLY A 75 10.02 -27.57 -8.45
C GLY A 75 9.41 -26.21 -8.07
N SER A 76 8.68 -26.09 -6.97
CA SER A 76 8.22 -24.78 -6.48
C SER A 76 9.26 -24.12 -5.55
N SER A 77 9.53 -22.84 -5.78
CA SER A 77 10.42 -22.04 -4.93
C SER A 77 9.78 -21.60 -3.60
N GLY A 78 8.47 -21.82 -3.41
CA GLY A 78 7.77 -21.44 -2.19
C GLY A 78 6.40 -22.11 -2.03
N VAL A 79 5.93 -22.20 -0.80
CA VAL A 79 4.70 -22.88 -0.40
C VAL A 79 3.82 -21.91 0.41
N CYS A 80 2.53 -22.19 0.51
CA CYS A 80 1.56 -21.32 1.18
C CYS A 80 1.45 -19.94 0.50
N GLY A 81 1.19 -19.96 -0.81
CA GLY A 81 0.97 -18.77 -1.61
C GLY A 81 -0.49 -18.30 -1.54
N ARG A 82 -1.04 -17.92 -2.70
CA ARG A 82 -2.42 -17.39 -2.82
C ARG A 82 -3.50 -18.42 -2.45
N ASP A 83 -3.18 -19.69 -2.63
CA ASP A 83 -4.03 -20.87 -2.40
C ASP A 83 -3.97 -21.41 -0.95
N CYS A 84 -3.18 -20.77 -0.09
CA CYS A 84 -3.11 -21.16 1.31
C CYS A 84 -4.40 -20.84 2.06
N HIS A 85 -5.04 -21.83 2.70
CA HIS A 85 -6.22 -21.60 3.54
C HIS A 85 -6.02 -20.48 4.58
N CYS A 86 -4.88 -20.47 5.28
CA CYS A 86 -4.56 -19.38 6.20
C CYS A 86 -4.58 -18.02 5.49
N GLY A 87 -3.95 -17.90 4.31
CA GLY A 87 -3.89 -16.65 3.54
C GLY A 87 -5.25 -16.21 3.00
N MET A 88 -6.08 -17.14 2.53
CA MET A 88 -7.46 -16.88 2.11
C MET A 88 -8.32 -16.34 3.27
N LEU A 89 -8.06 -16.80 4.49
CA LEU A 89 -8.72 -16.34 5.72
C LEU A 89 -8.00 -15.13 6.36
N LEU A 90 -7.18 -14.42 5.58
CA LEU A 90 -6.42 -13.23 6.02
C LEU A 90 -5.57 -13.47 7.28
N SER A 91 -5.14 -14.71 7.47
CA SER A 91 -4.37 -15.19 8.61
C SER A 91 -2.98 -15.62 8.18
N SER A 92 -1.97 -15.33 9.00
CA SER A 92 -0.61 -15.85 8.78
C SER A 92 -0.50 -17.29 9.26
N CYS A 93 0.30 -18.09 8.57
CA CYS A 93 0.66 -19.43 9.03
C CYS A 93 1.36 -19.35 10.40
N SER A 94 1.01 -20.27 11.30
CA SER A 94 1.66 -20.39 12.60
C SER A 94 3.13 -20.83 12.48
N SER A 95 3.89 -20.71 13.58
CA SER A 95 5.25 -21.26 13.65
C SER A 95 5.28 -22.75 13.32
N GLY A 96 4.26 -23.50 13.74
CA GLY A 96 4.08 -24.95 13.50
C GLY A 96 3.58 -25.36 12.12
N CYS A 97 3.51 -24.44 11.14
CA CYS A 97 3.15 -24.80 9.76
C CYS A 97 4.12 -25.84 9.18
N LYS A 98 3.59 -26.96 8.67
CA LYS A 98 4.37 -28.08 8.09
C LYS A 98 5.25 -27.71 6.89
N CYS A 99 4.98 -26.57 6.25
CA CYS A 99 5.81 -26.05 5.15
C CYS A 99 7.14 -25.44 5.61
N GLY A 100 7.39 -25.34 6.92
CA GLY A 100 8.68 -24.93 7.47
C GLY A 100 9.13 -23.55 7.00
N SER A 101 10.39 -23.48 6.55
CA SER A 101 11.03 -22.28 5.98
C SER A 101 10.57 -21.95 4.56
N SER A 102 10.01 -22.91 3.84
CA SER A 102 9.46 -22.70 2.48
C SER A 102 8.10 -21.99 2.50
N CYS A 103 7.52 -21.75 3.68
CA CYS A 103 6.24 -21.07 3.86
C CYS A 103 6.35 -19.56 3.58
N LEU A 104 5.68 -19.08 2.54
CA LEU A 104 5.60 -17.68 2.16
C LEU A 104 4.63 -16.88 3.03
N ASN A 105 3.62 -17.53 3.63
CA ASN A 105 2.59 -16.88 4.45
C ASN A 105 3.02 -16.67 5.92
N LYS A 106 4.24 -16.17 6.13
CA LYS A 106 4.75 -15.72 7.45
C LYS A 106 5.28 -14.27 7.43
N PRO A 107 4.61 -13.31 6.76
CA PRO A 107 5.16 -11.97 6.52
C PRO A 107 5.42 -11.18 7.82
N PHE A 108 4.54 -11.27 8.82
CA PHE A 108 4.68 -10.53 10.08
C PHE A 108 5.65 -11.16 11.08
N GLN A 109 5.90 -12.47 10.94
CA GLN A 109 6.86 -13.21 11.77
C GLN A 109 8.28 -12.99 11.26
N HIS A 110 8.52 -13.24 9.96
CA HIS A 110 9.85 -13.09 9.35
C HIS A 110 10.21 -11.63 9.05
N ARG A 111 9.21 -10.75 8.88
CA ARG A 111 9.41 -9.32 8.66
C ARG A 111 10.42 -9.00 7.56
N PRO A 112 10.19 -9.46 6.32
CA PRO A 112 10.92 -8.92 5.18
C PRO A 112 10.50 -7.45 4.99
N VAL A 113 11.16 -6.53 5.71
CA VAL A 113 10.89 -5.10 5.62
C VAL A 113 11.48 -4.56 4.32
N LYS A 114 10.68 -3.79 3.58
CA LYS A 114 11.20 -3.07 2.42
C LYS A 114 12.17 -2.00 2.91
N LYS A 115 13.30 -1.85 2.20
CA LYS A 115 14.22 -0.73 2.44
C LYS A 115 13.51 0.56 2.04
N MET A 116 13.18 1.38 3.03
CA MET A 116 12.50 2.67 2.85
C MET A 116 13.35 3.76 3.51
N LYS A 117 13.35 4.96 2.92
CA LYS A 117 14.00 6.16 3.47
C LYS A 117 12.99 7.30 3.52
N LEU A 118 13.08 8.14 4.55
CA LEU A 118 12.37 9.41 4.57
C LEU A 118 12.99 10.32 3.50
N VAL A 119 12.14 10.89 2.65
CA VAL A 119 12.56 11.87 1.64
C VAL A 119 12.31 13.26 2.23
N LYS A 120 13.32 14.12 2.17
CA LYS A 120 13.17 15.54 2.51
C LYS A 120 12.52 16.23 1.31
N VAL A 121 11.53 17.06 1.59
CA VAL A 121 10.97 18.01 0.64
C VAL A 121 11.85 19.25 0.65
#